data_AF-A0A660CP14-F1
#
_entry.id   AF-A0A660CP14-F1
#
_cell.length_a   1.000
_cell.length_b   1.000
_cell.length_c   1.000
_cell.angle_alpha   90.00
_cell.angle_beta   90.00
_cell.angle_gamma   90.00
#
_symmetry.space_group_name_H-M   'P 1'
#
loop_
_entity.id
_entity.type
_entity.pdbx_description
1 polymer ?
#
loop_
_entity_poly.entity_id
_entity_poly.type
_entity_poly.pdbx_seq_one_letter_code
_entity_poly.pdbx_strand_id
1 'polypeptide(L)'
;MVLSSCEAFDNYPPGIPGKLLGALGRIPGGIAALLHLLRFRAVQRAPGGWGWMSKRPIPQEVQRDWFTPGRGDRAVRRDLIRYGRGIPPKPVLRQWAEAMGTFDRPVLVAWAAEDKVMPREHGRRLAELCSQGRLVEVPDSRTLIPEDNPDFFARLLHEFVTDASVPPNSPARR
;
A
#
# COMPACT_ATOMS: atom_id res chain seq x y z
N MET A 1 -12.06 7.98 -5.15
CA MET A 1 -11.19 6.85 -4.74
C MET A 1 -9.85 7.41 -4.25
N VAL A 2 -9.19 6.77 -3.27
CA VAL A 2 -7.85 7.17 -2.82
C VAL A 2 -6.89 6.01 -2.98
N LEU A 3 -5.75 6.23 -3.63
CA LEU A 3 -4.63 5.30 -3.73
C LEU A 3 -3.48 5.85 -2.87
N SER A 4 -2.94 5.04 -1.96
CA SER A 4 -1.92 5.46 -1.01
C SER A 4 -0.70 4.55 -1.11
N SER A 5 0.34 4.95 -1.86
CA SER A 5 1.58 4.17 -2.08
C SER A 5 1.31 2.66 -2.20
N CYS A 6 0.35 2.28 -3.06
CA CYS A 6 -0.07 0.89 -3.22
C CYS A 6 0.74 0.18 -4.29
N GLU A 7 0.68 -1.15 -4.32
CA GLU A 7 1.21 -1.89 -5.47
C GLU A 7 0.47 -1.49 -6.75
N ALA A 8 1.24 -1.31 -7.83
CA ALA A 8 0.71 -0.90 -9.12
C ALA A 8 1.52 -1.48 -10.27
N PHE A 9 0.86 -1.60 -11.43
CA PHE A 9 1.44 -2.12 -12.67
C PHE A 9 2.04 -3.52 -12.47
N ASP A 10 3.36 -3.66 -12.56
CA ASP A 10 4.04 -4.94 -12.43
C ASP A 10 4.92 -5.04 -11.17
N ASN A 11 4.80 -4.10 -10.24
CA ASN A 11 5.48 -4.14 -8.93
C ASN A 11 4.68 -4.98 -7.92
N TYR A 12 4.37 -6.21 -8.31
CA TYR A 12 3.62 -7.16 -7.51
C TYR A 12 4.26 -8.57 -7.61
N PRO A 13 4.64 -9.21 -6.49
CA PRO A 13 4.73 -8.62 -5.15
C PRO A 13 5.84 -7.56 -5.12
N PRO A 14 5.76 -6.57 -4.23
CA PRO A 14 6.56 -5.36 -4.36
C PRO A 14 8.02 -5.58 -3.95
N GLY A 15 8.94 -5.09 -4.79
CA GLY A 15 10.38 -5.10 -4.52
C GLY A 15 10.96 -6.46 -4.12
N ILE A 16 12.08 -6.42 -3.38
CA ILE A 16 12.71 -7.61 -2.77
C ILE A 16 11.87 -8.19 -1.61
N PRO A 17 11.30 -7.37 -0.70
CA PRO A 17 10.56 -7.88 0.45
C PRO A 17 9.36 -8.74 0.06
N GLY A 18 8.57 -8.30 -0.93
CA GLY A 18 7.42 -9.04 -1.42
C GLY A 18 7.81 -10.36 -2.07
N LYS A 19 8.91 -10.38 -2.84
CA LYS A 19 9.43 -11.62 -3.44
C LYS A 19 9.88 -12.62 -2.39
N LEU A 20 10.54 -12.17 -1.31
CA LEU A 20 10.94 -13.01 -0.19
C LEU A 20 9.72 -13.61 0.51
N LEU A 21 8.68 -12.82 0.77
CA LEU A 21 7.44 -13.31 1.35
C LEU A 21 6.78 -14.38 0.47
N GLY A 22 6.77 -14.15 -0.85
CA GLY A 22 6.30 -15.14 -1.82
C GLY A 22 7.11 -16.44 -1.81
N ALA A 23 8.43 -16.37 -1.64
CA ALA A 23 9.28 -17.55 -1.51
C ALA A 23 8.99 -18.31 -0.21
N LEU A 24 8.91 -17.61 0.93
CA LEU A 24 8.57 -18.21 2.23
C LEU A 24 7.19 -18.86 2.23
N GLY A 25 6.24 -18.32 1.48
CA GLY A 25 4.91 -18.91 1.27
C GLY A 25 4.92 -20.27 0.56
N ARG A 26 6.02 -20.65 -0.10
CA ARG A 26 6.18 -21.96 -0.75
C ARG A 26 6.81 -23.01 0.17
N ILE A 27 7.46 -22.57 1.25
CA ILE A 27 8.13 -23.45 2.20
C ILE A 27 7.15 -23.84 3.32
N PRO A 28 6.93 -25.14 3.60
CA PRO A 28 6.13 -25.56 4.75
C PRO A 28 6.63 -24.90 6.04
N GLY A 29 5.75 -24.15 6.72
CA GLY A 29 6.11 -23.42 7.94
C GLY A 29 6.91 -22.12 7.75
N GLY A 30 7.34 -21.77 6.54
CA GLY A 30 8.17 -20.57 6.29
C GLY A 30 7.52 -19.27 6.75
N ILE A 31 6.22 -19.09 6.46
CA ILE A 31 5.44 -17.95 6.93
C ILE A 31 5.29 -17.95 8.46
N ALA A 32 5.10 -19.12 9.08
CA ALA A 32 5.02 -19.21 10.54
C ALA A 32 6.34 -18.77 11.18
N ALA A 33 7.48 -19.26 10.67
CA ALA A 33 8.80 -18.87 11.15
C ALA A 33 9.02 -17.35 11.05
N LEU A 34 8.70 -16.74 9.90
CA LEU A 34 8.78 -15.29 9.74
C LEU A 34 7.92 -14.53 10.76
N LEU A 35 6.68 -14.95 10.98
CA LEU A 35 5.77 -14.30 11.93
C LEU A 35 6.23 -14.42 13.39
N HIS A 36 6.95 -15.51 13.73
CA HIS A 36 7.62 -15.64 15.03
C HIS A 36 8.86 -14.75 15.13
N LEU A 37 9.65 -14.60 14.06
CA LEU A 37 10.80 -13.68 14.03
C LEU A 37 10.35 -12.21 14.15
N LEU A 38 9.20 -11.85 13.60
CA LEU A 38 8.61 -10.51 13.72
C LEU A 38 8.15 -10.17 15.16
N ARG A 39 8.41 -11.02 16.15
CA ARG A 39 8.30 -10.65 17.57
C ARG A 39 9.46 -9.76 18.03
N PHE A 40 10.61 -9.83 17.35
CA PHE A 40 11.81 -9.11 17.73
C PHE A 40 11.84 -7.73 17.06
N ARG A 41 12.04 -6.69 17.87
CA ARG A 41 12.12 -5.30 17.38
C ARG A 41 13.23 -5.10 16.34
N ALA A 42 14.35 -5.81 16.48
CA ALA A 42 15.44 -5.75 15.51
C ALA A 42 14.99 -6.23 14.12
N VAL A 43 14.20 -7.31 14.05
CA VAL A 43 13.67 -7.85 12.78
C VAL A 43 12.62 -6.91 12.20
N GLN A 44 11.73 -6.38 13.03
CA GLN A 44 10.74 -5.38 12.62
C GLN A 44 11.40 -4.14 12.01
N ARG A 45 12.51 -3.66 12.58
CA ARG A 45 13.20 -2.44 12.15
C ARG A 45 14.23 -2.68 11.06
N ALA A 46 14.48 -3.93 10.68
CA ALA A 46 15.50 -4.26 9.70
C ALA A 46 15.16 -3.65 8.32
N PRO A 47 16.17 -3.16 7.59
CA PRO A 47 16.06 -2.89 6.16
C PRO A 47 15.49 -4.12 5.42
N GLY A 48 14.64 -3.90 4.42
CA GLY A 48 13.96 -4.99 3.70
C GLY A 48 12.66 -5.48 4.35
N GLY A 49 12.28 -4.95 5.51
CA GLY A 49 10.96 -5.15 6.12
C GLY A 49 10.29 -3.82 6.43
N TRP A 50 9.69 -3.71 7.62
CA TRP A 50 9.02 -2.48 8.08
C TRP A 50 9.99 -1.30 8.22
N GLY A 51 11.28 -1.55 8.40
CA GLY A 51 12.32 -0.51 8.36
C GLY A 51 12.51 0.17 7.00
N TRP A 52 11.94 -0.35 5.91
CA TRP A 52 11.80 0.35 4.62
C TRP A 52 10.39 0.83 4.32
N MET A 53 9.38 0.27 4.98
CA MET A 53 7.98 0.67 4.76
C MET A 53 7.58 1.90 5.56
N SER A 54 8.26 2.18 6.67
CA SER A 54 8.06 3.38 7.50
C SER A 54 9.40 4.06 7.78
N LYS A 55 9.41 5.40 7.92
CA LYS A 55 10.57 6.15 8.43
C LYS A 55 10.69 5.99 9.94
N ARG A 56 9.55 5.95 10.63
CA ARG A 56 9.49 5.83 12.09
C ARG A 56 9.19 4.41 12.54
N PRO A 57 9.62 4.01 13.74
CA PRO A 57 9.23 2.72 14.30
C PRO A 57 7.73 2.68 14.51
N ILE A 58 7.07 1.69 13.93
CA ILE A 58 5.67 1.41 14.22
C ILE A 58 5.53 1.11 15.72
N PRO A 59 4.52 1.68 16.42
CA PRO A 59 4.29 1.40 17.83
C PRO A 59 4.18 -0.10 18.11
N GLN A 60 4.66 -0.52 19.30
CA GLN A 60 4.82 -1.95 19.58
C GLN A 60 3.47 -2.67 19.65
N GLU A 61 2.46 -2.02 20.21
CA GLU A 61 1.09 -2.47 20.28
C GLU A 61 0.53 -2.73 18.87
N VAL A 62 0.74 -1.80 17.93
CA VAL A 62 0.32 -1.95 16.53
C VAL A 62 1.02 -3.14 15.87
N GLN A 63 2.35 -3.26 16.02
CA GLN A 63 3.11 -4.42 15.49
C GLN A 63 2.64 -5.75 16.10
N ARG A 64 2.38 -5.76 17.42
CA ARG A 64 1.88 -6.94 18.10
C ARG A 64 0.52 -7.33 17.52
N ASP A 65 -0.37 -6.37 17.36
CA ASP A 65 -1.74 -6.61 16.92
C ASP A 65 -1.77 -7.07 15.44
N TRP A 66 -0.92 -6.52 14.58
CA TRP A 66 -0.75 -6.97 13.19
C TRP A 66 -0.31 -8.44 13.07
N PHE A 67 0.63 -8.89 13.92
CA PHE A 67 1.26 -10.21 13.73
C PHE A 67 0.74 -11.32 14.65
N THR A 68 0.05 -10.99 15.74
CA THR A 68 -0.46 -11.99 16.69
C THR A 68 -1.44 -12.98 16.04
N PRO A 69 -2.40 -12.54 15.20
CA PRO A 69 -3.30 -13.45 14.51
C PRO A 69 -2.54 -14.47 13.66
N GLY A 70 -1.55 -14.00 12.89
CA GLY A 70 -0.72 -14.87 12.06
C GLY A 70 0.14 -15.87 12.84
N ARG A 71 0.51 -15.59 14.10
CA ARG A 71 1.22 -16.55 14.96
C ARG A 71 0.28 -17.59 15.56
N GLY A 72 -0.87 -17.16 16.07
CA GLY A 72 -1.82 -18.02 16.79
C GLY A 72 -2.69 -18.88 15.88
N ASP A 73 -3.05 -18.38 14.69
CA ASP A 73 -4.08 -18.99 13.84
C ASP A 73 -3.51 -19.54 12.52
N ARG A 74 -3.71 -20.84 12.30
CA ARG A 74 -3.33 -21.53 11.06
C ARG A 74 -4.18 -21.07 9.86
N ALA A 75 -5.44 -20.71 10.07
CA ALA A 75 -6.33 -20.22 9.02
C ALA A 75 -5.83 -18.88 8.48
N VAL A 76 -5.43 -17.94 9.35
CA VAL A 76 -4.83 -16.66 8.95
C VAL A 76 -3.57 -16.88 8.09
N ARG A 77 -2.68 -17.80 8.50
CA ARG A 77 -1.48 -18.12 7.69
C ARG A 77 -1.82 -18.73 6.35
N ARG A 78 -2.81 -19.63 6.31
CA ARG A 78 -3.29 -20.24 5.07
C ARG A 78 -3.83 -19.18 4.12
N ASP A 79 -4.59 -18.21 4.63
CA ASP A 79 -5.19 -17.16 3.82
C ASP A 79 -4.12 -16.21 3.28
N LEU A 80 -3.11 -15.86 4.08
CA LEU A 80 -1.94 -15.10 3.62
C LEU A 80 -1.17 -15.84 2.51
N ILE A 81 -0.94 -17.14 2.67
CA ILE A 81 -0.29 -17.98 1.64
C ILE A 81 -1.16 -18.05 0.38
N ARG A 82 -2.48 -18.22 0.54
CA ARG A 82 -3.44 -18.28 -0.56
C ARG A 82 -3.45 -16.98 -1.34
N TYR A 83 -3.48 -15.84 -0.66
CA TYR A 83 -3.38 -14.51 -1.27
C TYR A 83 -2.09 -14.38 -2.09
N GLY A 84 -0.93 -14.68 -1.49
CA GLY A 84 0.37 -14.59 -2.18
C GLY A 84 0.51 -15.58 -3.35
N ARG A 85 -0.22 -16.70 -3.35
CA ARG A 85 -0.27 -17.66 -4.48
C ARG A 85 -1.28 -17.28 -5.55
N GLY A 86 -2.27 -16.45 -5.22
CA GLY A 86 -3.32 -15.99 -6.13
C GLY A 86 -2.92 -14.77 -6.98
N ILE A 87 -1.66 -14.33 -6.89
CA ILE A 87 -1.15 -13.18 -7.63
C ILE A 87 -1.18 -13.49 -9.14
N PRO A 88 -1.90 -12.70 -9.95
CA PRO A 88 -1.94 -12.88 -11.40
C PRO A 88 -0.57 -12.66 -12.06
N PRO A 89 -0.36 -13.18 -13.28
CA PRO A 89 0.81 -12.87 -14.09
C PRO A 89 0.94 -11.35 -14.35
N LYS A 90 2.17 -10.85 -14.47
CA LYS A 90 2.48 -9.43 -14.73
C LYS A 90 1.68 -8.78 -15.87
N PRO A 91 1.43 -9.44 -17.02
CA PRO A 91 0.60 -8.85 -18.08
C PRO A 91 -0.83 -8.54 -17.62
N VAL A 92 -1.43 -9.42 -16.82
CA VAL A 92 -2.78 -9.24 -16.27
C VAL A 92 -2.80 -8.07 -15.28
N LEU A 93 -1.79 -7.99 -14.40
CA LEU A 93 -1.66 -6.89 -13.45
C LEU A 93 -1.50 -5.53 -14.15
N ARG A 94 -0.71 -5.45 -15.23
CA ARG A 94 -0.61 -4.25 -16.05
C ARG A 94 -1.94 -3.89 -16.70
N GLN A 95 -2.64 -4.87 -17.27
CA GLN A 95 -3.96 -4.65 -17.85
C GLN A 95 -4.95 -4.09 -16.83
N TRP A 96 -4.97 -4.62 -15.60
CA TRP A 96 -5.83 -4.12 -14.52
C TRP A 96 -5.46 -2.70 -14.09
N ALA A 97 -4.16 -2.41 -13.99
CA ALA A 97 -3.71 -1.05 -13.72
C ALA A 97 -4.16 -0.11 -14.84
N GLU A 98 -3.99 -0.48 -16.12
CA GLU A 98 -4.41 0.31 -17.30
C GLU A 98 -5.93 0.54 -17.35
N ALA A 99 -6.72 -0.44 -16.90
CA ALA A 99 -8.18 -0.31 -16.81
C ALA A 99 -8.62 0.82 -15.85
N MET A 100 -7.75 1.32 -14.98
CA MET A 100 -8.04 2.50 -14.16
C MET A 100 -8.37 3.74 -14.97
N GLY A 101 -7.93 3.84 -16.23
CA GLY A 101 -8.32 4.93 -17.12
C GLY A 101 -9.81 4.96 -17.45
N THR A 102 -10.53 3.86 -17.22
CA THR A 102 -12.00 3.79 -17.37
C THR A 102 -12.76 4.31 -16.15
N PHE A 103 -12.08 4.57 -15.04
CA PHE A 103 -12.71 5.12 -13.84
C PHE A 103 -12.93 6.63 -14.04
N ASP A 104 -14.19 7.05 -13.99
CA ASP A 104 -14.70 8.38 -14.38
C ASP A 104 -15.02 9.29 -13.19
N ARG A 105 -14.50 8.96 -12.01
CA ARG A 105 -14.70 9.71 -10.76
C ARG A 105 -13.36 10.22 -10.22
N PRO A 106 -13.36 11.22 -9.31
CA PRO A 106 -12.14 11.74 -8.71
C PRO A 106 -11.27 10.65 -8.08
N VAL A 107 -9.96 10.70 -8.37
CA VAL A 107 -8.95 9.81 -7.80
C VAL A 107 -7.84 10.65 -7.17
N LEU A 108 -7.69 10.55 -5.86
CA LEU A 108 -6.49 11.03 -5.18
C LEU A 108 -5.43 9.93 -5.22
N VAL A 109 -4.27 10.25 -5.77
CA VAL A 109 -3.07 9.41 -5.69
C VAL A 109 -2.13 10.05 -4.68
N ALA A 110 -2.21 9.61 -3.43
CA ALA A 110 -1.27 9.98 -2.37
C ALA A 110 -0.04 9.07 -2.46
N TRP A 111 1.15 9.64 -2.63
CA TRP A 111 2.37 8.86 -2.84
C TRP A 111 3.48 9.31 -1.90
N ALA A 112 4.17 8.38 -1.27
CA ALA A 112 5.22 8.71 -0.33
C ALA A 112 6.44 9.32 -1.04
N ALA A 113 6.92 10.47 -0.56
CA ALA A 113 8.03 11.19 -1.18
C ALA A 113 9.38 10.42 -1.09
N GLU A 114 9.52 9.54 -0.09
CA GLU A 114 10.76 8.78 0.16
C GLU A 114 10.54 7.25 0.08
N ASP A 115 9.55 6.82 -0.71
CA ASP A 115 9.18 5.42 -0.83
C ASP A 115 10.37 4.54 -1.27
N LYS A 116 10.55 3.39 -0.61
CA LYS A 116 11.63 2.43 -0.87
C LYS A 116 11.12 1.13 -1.47
N VAL A 117 9.81 0.96 -1.56
CA VAL A 117 9.14 -0.29 -1.93
C VAL A 117 8.26 -0.09 -3.15
N MET A 118 7.66 1.10 -3.28
CA MET A 118 6.83 1.51 -4.41
C MET A 118 7.52 2.63 -5.20
N PRO A 119 7.86 2.41 -6.49
CA PRO A 119 8.50 3.44 -7.31
C PRO A 119 7.67 4.73 -7.36
N ARG A 120 8.31 5.89 -7.22
CA ARG A 120 7.62 7.20 -7.25
C ARG A 120 6.95 7.47 -8.59
N GLU A 121 7.54 6.95 -9.66
CA GLU A 121 7.03 7.04 -11.03
C GLU A 121 5.65 6.38 -11.16
N HIS A 122 5.34 5.38 -10.33
CA HIS A 122 4.03 4.74 -10.35
C HIS A 122 2.92 5.67 -9.88
N GLY A 123 3.15 6.49 -8.85
CA GLY A 123 2.19 7.48 -8.39
C GLY A 123 1.84 8.49 -9.49
N ARG A 124 2.86 9.02 -10.16
CA ARG A 124 2.68 9.91 -11.32
C ARG A 124 1.90 9.24 -12.44
N ARG A 125 2.32 8.05 -12.86
CA ARG A 125 1.68 7.30 -13.96
C ARG A 125 0.21 6.97 -13.64
N LEU A 126 -0.11 6.63 -12.40
CA LEU A 126 -1.49 6.36 -11.97
C LEU A 126 -2.35 7.63 -12.04
N ALA A 127 -1.83 8.77 -11.61
CA ALA A 127 -2.56 10.03 -11.66
C ALA A 127 -2.82 10.48 -13.10
N GLU A 128 -1.83 10.34 -13.99
CA GLU A 128 -1.97 10.63 -15.42
C GLU A 128 -2.93 9.67 -16.13
N LEU A 129 -3.02 8.42 -15.65
CA LEU A 129 -3.91 7.41 -16.22
C LEU A 129 -5.37 7.66 -15.86
N CYS A 130 -5.66 8.12 -14.65
CA CYS A 130 -7.03 8.37 -14.20
C CYS A 130 -7.60 9.65 -14.84
N SER A 131 -8.83 9.58 -15.36
CA SER A 131 -9.51 10.73 -15.99
C SER A 131 -9.59 11.98 -15.10
N GLN A 132 -9.71 11.77 -13.78
CA GLN A 132 -9.75 12.81 -12.74
C GLN A 132 -8.71 12.54 -11.66
N GLY A 133 -7.50 12.13 -12.06
CA GLY A 133 -6.40 11.83 -11.16
C GLY A 133 -5.69 13.08 -10.63
N ARG A 134 -5.46 13.12 -9.32
CA ARG A 134 -4.64 14.14 -8.64
C ARG A 134 -3.53 13.46 -7.87
N LEU A 135 -2.27 13.72 -8.25
CA LEU A 135 -1.10 13.29 -7.47
C LEU A 135 -0.83 14.26 -6.33
N VAL A 136 -0.62 13.73 -5.13
CA VAL A 136 -0.02 14.46 -4.00
C VAL A 136 1.12 13.63 -3.43
N GLU A 137 2.34 14.16 -3.49
CA GLU A 137 3.47 13.55 -2.80
C GLU A 137 3.42 13.91 -1.31
N VAL A 138 3.36 12.90 -0.45
CA VAL A 138 3.29 13.07 1.00
C VAL A 138 4.70 13.21 1.55
N PRO A 139 5.07 14.38 2.10
CA PRO A 139 6.41 14.61 2.60
C PRO A 139 6.70 13.75 3.83
N ASP A 140 7.99 13.48 4.05
CA ASP A 140 8.49 12.82 5.26
C ASP A 140 7.81 11.48 5.56
N SER A 141 7.56 10.70 4.50
CA SER A 141 6.88 9.41 4.57
C SER A 141 7.49 8.37 3.63
N ARG A 142 7.32 7.09 4.01
CA ARG A 142 7.50 5.91 3.16
C ARG A 142 6.14 5.24 2.92
N THR A 143 6.14 4.04 2.36
CA THR A 143 4.96 3.28 1.91
C THR A 143 3.80 3.29 2.93
N LEU A 144 4.09 3.17 4.23
CA LEU A 144 3.11 3.30 5.31
C LEU A 144 2.87 4.77 5.66
N ILE A 145 2.35 5.52 4.69
CA ILE A 145 2.00 6.93 4.82
C ILE A 145 1.19 7.23 6.10
N PRO A 146 0.15 6.43 6.46
CA PRO A 146 -0.64 6.70 7.66
C PRO A 146 0.17 6.60 8.97
N GLU A 147 1.25 5.83 8.97
CA GLU A 147 2.11 5.65 10.14
C GLU A 147 3.20 6.72 10.23
N ASP A 148 3.70 7.20 9.08
CA ASP A 148 4.74 8.22 9.04
C ASP A 148 4.21 9.65 9.18
N ASN A 149 3.07 9.95 8.58
CA ASN A 149 2.50 11.30 8.56
C ASN A 149 0.96 11.29 8.66
N PRO A 150 0.41 10.78 9.79
CA PRO A 150 -1.03 10.59 9.98
C PRO A 150 -1.83 11.88 9.81
N ASP A 151 -1.36 12.99 10.39
CA ASP A 151 -2.08 14.27 10.37
C ASP A 151 -2.17 14.86 8.96
N PHE A 152 -1.06 14.79 8.19
CA PHE A 152 -1.08 15.23 6.80
C PHE A 152 -2.00 14.35 5.96
N PHE A 153 -1.90 13.03 6.12
CA PHE A 153 -2.72 12.10 5.37
C PHE A 153 -4.22 12.26 5.70
N ALA A 154 -4.57 12.40 6.98
CA ALA A 154 -5.94 12.62 7.41
C ALA A 154 -6.53 13.93 6.85
N ARG A 155 -5.77 15.03 6.88
CA ARG A 155 -6.20 16.30 6.25
C ARG A 155 -6.42 16.13 4.75
N LEU A 156 -5.47 15.49 4.07
CA LEU A 156 -5.57 15.23 2.64
C LEU A 156 -6.80 14.39 2.27
N LEU A 157 -7.12 13.37 3.08
CA LEU A 157 -8.34 12.58 2.93
C LEU A 157 -9.59 13.42 3.16
N HIS A 158 -9.62 14.24 4.22
CA HIS A 158 -10.74 15.10 4.55
C HIS A 158 -11.02 16.08 3.40
N GLU A 159 -10.01 16.83 2.94
CA GLU A 159 -10.10 17.75 1.81
C GLU A 159 -10.64 17.05 0.56
N PHE A 160 -10.10 15.86 0.24
CA PHE A 160 -10.54 15.11 -0.93
C PHE A 160 -12.01 14.70 -0.85
N VAL A 161 -12.48 14.26 0.32
CA VAL A 161 -13.88 13.85 0.52
C VAL A 161 -14.81 15.06 0.46
N THR A 162 -14.42 16.20 1.04
CA THR A 162 -15.23 17.43 1.01
C THR A 162 -15.29 18.04 -0.38
N ASP A 163 -14.18 18.09 -1.11
CA ASP A 163 -14.14 18.63 -2.48
C ASP A 163 -14.92 17.75 -3.45
N ALA A 164 -14.80 16.42 -3.32
CA ALA A 164 -15.54 15.47 -4.15
C ALA A 164 -17.07 15.48 -3.88
N SER A 165 -17.50 16.01 -2.72
CA SER A 165 -18.92 16.15 -2.38
C SER A 165 -19.60 17.37 -3.03
N VAL A 166 -18.82 18.27 -3.65
CA VAL A 166 -19.35 19.39 -4.42
C VAL A 166 -19.58 18.93 -5.86
N PRO A 167 -20.84 18.75 -6.32
CA PRO A 167 -21.08 18.46 -7.73
C PRO A 167 -20.55 19.61 -8.59
N PRO A 168 -19.97 19.35 -9.77
CA PRO A 168 -19.58 20.42 -10.69
C PRO A 168 -20.83 21.25 -11.01
N ASN A 169 -20.79 22.54 -10.64
CA ASN A 169 -21.83 23.55 -10.74
C ASN A 169 -23.02 23.21 -11.65
N SER A 170 -24.22 23.14 -11.06
CA SER A 170 -25.45 23.44 -11.82
C SER A 170 -25.31 24.85 -12.42
N PRO A 171 -25.66 25.06 -13.71
CA PRO A 171 -25.51 26.36 -14.33
C PRO A 171 -26.40 27.38 -13.61
N ALA A 172 -25.82 28.53 -13.29
CA ALA A 172 -26.53 29.67 -12.72
C ALA A 172 -27.81 29.95 -13.50
N ARG A 173 -28.96 29.81 -12.85
CA ARG A 173 -30.23 30.30 -13.41
C ARG A 173 -30.16 31.83 -13.41
N ARG A 174 -30.35 32.38 -14.61
CA ARG A 174 -30.56 33.82 -14.86
C ARG A 174 -31.80 34.32 -14.14
#